data_AF-Q2SQ00-F1
#
_entry.id   AF-Q2SQ00-F1
#
_cell.length_a   1.000
_cell.length_b   1.000
_cell.length_c   1.000
_cell.angle_alpha   90.00
_cell.angle_beta   90.00
_cell.angle_gamma   90.00
#
_symmetry.space_group_name_H-M   'P 1'
#
loop_
_entity.id
_entity.type
_entity.pdbx_description
1 polymer ?
#
loop_
_entity_poly.entity_id
_entity_poly.type
_entity_poly.pdbx_seq_one_letter_code
_entity_poly.pdbx_strand_id
1 'polypeptide(L)'
;MGFSYFIVAAVLSASCSLEPPELTQPLYRVAVIDRFYPGDESFASEEDKDMDGWLNGMVDLDRDRKREPLYHGDIVSLLASAPQVAVTPYPLTPGQPAQAEILRQLAEVRKHVFWGEPIDAVVLSWESSTLISAFEKPLRSENVESYKAVVRSWAEHDPVWSLSYRIIRLMEDLAETGVQVYTIAGNGGRGMVNTYSFADGVVTVGAVEEELGDFIADNELVDTHDQAAYFFRLVLDVTGAPVGYDVDGDDCADVPVTCLTGYSPERTDYPTRPWPPLKGSSFAAPMALRRHLLGDQSHRCSGT
;
A
#
# COMPACT_ATOMS: atom_id res chain seq x y z
N MET A 1 -22.99 -5.02 -71.41
CA MET A 1 -21.69 -5.21 -70.73
C MET A 1 -21.50 -4.03 -69.80
N GLY A 2 -21.72 -4.22 -68.50
CA GLY A 2 -21.55 -3.18 -67.48
C GLY A 2 -20.47 -3.61 -66.49
N PHE A 3 -19.54 -2.72 -66.20
CA PHE A 3 -18.53 -2.90 -65.15
C PHE A 3 -18.90 -2.02 -63.96
N SER A 4 -19.14 -2.66 -62.81
CA SER A 4 -19.26 -1.99 -61.51
C SER A 4 -17.88 -1.84 -60.89
N TYR A 5 -17.50 -0.61 -60.55
CA TYR A 5 -16.32 -0.32 -59.73
C TYR A 5 -16.74 -0.29 -58.25
N PHE A 6 -16.16 -1.20 -57.44
CA PHE A 6 -16.18 -1.09 -55.99
C PHE A 6 -15.01 -0.20 -55.55
N ILE A 7 -15.31 0.91 -54.89
CA ILE A 7 -14.32 1.71 -54.17
C ILE A 7 -14.24 1.15 -52.75
N VAL A 8 -13.10 0.55 -52.41
CA VAL A 8 -12.75 0.17 -51.03
C VAL A 8 -12.07 1.38 -50.40
N ALA A 9 -12.76 2.05 -49.49
CA ALA A 9 -12.17 3.10 -48.65
C ALA A 9 -11.37 2.43 -47.53
N ALA A 10 -10.05 2.62 -47.51
CA ALA A 10 -9.20 2.21 -46.40
C ALA A 10 -9.37 3.20 -45.24
N VAL A 11 -9.90 2.71 -44.11
CA VAL A 11 -9.92 3.44 -42.84
C VAL A 11 -8.52 3.34 -42.25
N LEU A 12 -7.75 4.43 -42.33
CA LEU A 12 -6.50 4.59 -41.59
C LEU A 12 -6.85 4.87 -40.13
N SER A 13 -6.82 3.84 -39.30
CA SER A 13 -6.84 4.00 -37.84
C SER A 13 -5.54 4.66 -37.42
N ALA A 14 -5.59 5.94 -37.07
CA ALA A 14 -4.51 6.64 -36.41
C ALA A 14 -4.40 6.09 -34.98
N SER A 15 -3.60 5.03 -34.80
CA SER A 15 -3.18 4.59 -33.48
C SER A 15 -2.31 5.67 -32.86
N CYS A 16 -2.72 6.17 -31.70
CA CYS A 16 -1.93 7.08 -30.88
C CYS A 16 -0.77 6.28 -30.25
N SER A 17 0.24 5.94 -31.06
CA SER A 17 1.49 5.39 -30.56
C SER A 17 2.41 6.56 -30.20
N LEU A 18 2.18 7.11 -29.00
CA LEU A 18 3.25 7.79 -28.29
C LEU A 18 4.26 6.70 -27.92
N GLU A 19 5.44 6.73 -28.53
CA GLU A 19 6.57 5.97 -28.00
C GLU A 19 6.74 6.41 -26.54
N PRO A 20 6.65 5.48 -25.56
CA PRO A 20 6.89 5.85 -24.18
C PRO A 20 8.30 6.44 -24.10
N PRO A 21 8.50 7.56 -23.39
CA PRO A 21 9.82 8.11 -23.21
C PRO A 21 10.74 6.98 -22.71
N GLU A 22 11.90 6.83 -23.35
CA GLU A 22 12.92 5.88 -22.93
C GLU A 22 13.23 6.18 -21.46
N LEU A 23 12.75 5.33 -20.55
CA LEU A 23 13.03 5.48 -19.13
C LEU A 23 14.53 5.22 -18.95
N THR A 24 15.33 6.28 -18.89
CA THR A 24 16.77 6.21 -18.65
C THR A 24 17.10 5.88 -17.18
N GLN A 25 16.09 5.65 -16.34
CA GLN A 25 16.24 5.36 -14.91
C GLN A 25 15.79 3.93 -14.59
N PRO A 26 16.39 3.27 -13.58
CA PRO A 26 16.00 1.92 -13.19
C PRO A 26 14.53 1.88 -12.76
N LEU A 27 13.80 0.90 -13.27
CA LEU A 27 12.44 0.59 -12.84
C LEU A 27 12.50 -0.38 -11.65
N TYR A 28 12.07 0.07 -10.48
CA TYR A 28 11.93 -0.75 -9.29
C TYR A 28 10.61 -1.52 -9.31
N ARG A 29 10.62 -2.77 -8.85
CA ARG A 29 9.44 -3.64 -8.77
C ARG A 29 9.12 -3.94 -7.33
N VAL A 30 7.95 -3.51 -6.90
CA VAL A 30 7.53 -3.54 -5.49
C VAL A 30 6.30 -4.44 -5.35
N ALA A 31 6.38 -5.44 -4.49
CA ALA A 31 5.25 -6.27 -4.12
C ALA A 31 4.53 -5.65 -2.91
N VAL A 32 3.22 -5.45 -2.99
CA VAL A 32 2.40 -4.98 -1.86
C VAL A 32 1.44 -6.09 -1.44
N ILE A 33 1.56 -6.54 -0.20
CA ILE A 33 0.69 -7.59 0.37
C ILE A 33 -0.33 -6.95 1.30
N ASP A 34 -1.58 -6.86 0.85
CA ASP A 34 -2.65 -6.18 1.58
C ASP A 34 -4.04 -6.55 1.03
N ARG A 35 -5.10 -5.93 1.52
CA ARG A 35 -6.47 -6.04 1.02
C ARG A 35 -6.75 -4.93 0.00
N PHE A 36 -7.11 -5.33 -1.21
CA PHE A 36 -7.41 -4.45 -2.34
C PHE A 36 -8.89 -4.49 -2.69
N TYR A 37 -9.39 -3.44 -3.32
CA TYR A 37 -10.73 -3.44 -3.90
C TYR A 37 -10.85 -4.57 -4.93
N PRO A 38 -11.83 -5.48 -4.81
CA PRO A 38 -11.89 -6.68 -5.64
C PRO A 38 -12.46 -6.44 -7.04
N GLY A 39 -12.77 -5.19 -7.40
CA GLY A 39 -13.43 -4.85 -8.66
C GLY A 39 -14.96 -4.97 -8.58
N ASP A 40 -15.66 -4.20 -9.42
CA ASP A 40 -17.12 -4.11 -9.42
C ASP A 40 -17.79 -5.47 -9.73
N GLU A 41 -17.15 -6.28 -10.58
CA GLU A 41 -17.62 -7.60 -11.00
C GLU A 41 -17.62 -8.65 -9.89
N SER A 42 -16.94 -8.37 -8.77
CA SER A 42 -16.88 -9.28 -7.62
C SER A 42 -18.14 -9.23 -6.75
N PHE A 43 -19.04 -8.27 -6.98
CA PHE A 43 -20.25 -8.07 -6.19
C PHE A 43 -21.49 -8.62 -6.89
N ALA A 44 -22.37 -9.29 -6.15
CA ALA A 44 -23.61 -9.83 -6.69
C ALA A 44 -24.69 -8.74 -6.90
N SER A 45 -24.56 -7.60 -6.21
CA SER A 45 -25.47 -6.47 -6.29
C SER A 45 -24.80 -5.17 -5.84
N GLU A 46 -25.42 -4.02 -6.18
CA GLU A 46 -25.00 -2.70 -5.67
C GLU A 46 -25.14 -2.58 -4.15
N GLU A 47 -26.11 -3.28 -3.54
CA GLU A 47 -26.27 -3.30 -2.08
C GLU A 47 -25.11 -4.05 -1.40
N ASP A 48 -24.67 -5.17 -1.99
CA ASP A 48 -23.49 -5.89 -1.51
C ASP A 48 -22.22 -5.04 -1.65
N LYS A 49 -22.06 -4.33 -2.77
CA LYS A 49 -20.96 -3.40 -3.01
C LYS A 49 -20.95 -2.24 -2.01
N ASP A 50 -22.11 -1.61 -1.77
CA ASP A 50 -22.25 -0.52 -0.80
C ASP A 50 -21.91 -1.02 0.62
N MET A 51 -22.42 -2.20 1.02
CA MET A 51 -22.11 -2.81 2.32
C MET A 51 -20.62 -3.12 2.47
N ASP A 52 -19.99 -3.70 1.44
CA ASP A 52 -18.56 -4.01 1.48
C ASP A 52 -17.69 -2.74 1.50
N GLY A 53 -18.12 -1.70 0.78
CA GLY A 53 -17.54 -0.35 0.86
C GLY A 53 -17.60 0.24 2.27
N TRP A 54 -18.70 0.05 3.01
CA TRP A 54 -18.78 0.48 4.41
C TRP A 54 -17.85 -0.29 5.35
N LEU A 55 -17.58 -1.57 5.05
CA LEU A 55 -16.74 -2.43 5.88
C LEU A 55 -15.23 -2.24 5.61
N ASN A 56 -14.85 -2.04 4.35
CA ASN A 56 -13.46 -2.05 3.92
C ASN A 56 -12.98 -0.71 3.32
N GLY A 57 -13.90 0.13 2.84
CA GLY A 57 -13.58 1.42 2.24
C GLY A 57 -13.07 2.41 3.28
N MET A 58 -11.99 3.11 2.93
CA MET A 58 -11.25 3.94 3.87
C MET A 58 -11.75 5.38 3.92
N VAL A 59 -12.29 5.89 2.81
CA VAL A 59 -12.53 7.32 2.59
C VAL A 59 -13.84 7.57 1.86
N ASP A 60 -14.42 8.75 2.11
CA ASP A 60 -15.52 9.34 1.35
C ASP A 60 -14.97 10.70 0.89
N LEU A 61 -14.53 10.78 -0.36
CA LEU A 61 -13.79 11.94 -0.86
C LEU A 61 -14.73 13.00 -1.41
N ASP A 62 -15.90 12.63 -1.88
CA ASP A 62 -16.85 13.55 -2.50
C ASP A 62 -18.07 13.92 -1.62
N ARG A 63 -18.18 13.35 -0.42
CA ARG A 63 -19.28 13.55 0.54
C ARG A 63 -20.65 13.10 0.04
N ASP A 64 -20.71 12.12 -0.86
CA ASP A 64 -21.97 11.47 -1.26
C ASP A 64 -22.48 10.45 -0.22
N ARG A 65 -21.71 10.23 0.87
CA ARG A 65 -21.96 9.26 1.96
C ARG A 65 -21.75 7.81 1.53
N LYS A 66 -21.05 7.57 0.44
CA LYS A 66 -20.50 6.28 0.04
C LYS A 66 -19.00 6.31 0.25
N ARG A 67 -18.44 5.14 0.54
CA ARG A 67 -16.99 5.00 0.59
C ARG A 67 -16.47 4.75 -0.82
N GLU A 68 -15.36 5.37 -1.16
CA GLU A 68 -14.71 5.15 -2.45
C GLU A 68 -14.28 3.67 -2.58
N PRO A 69 -14.20 3.12 -3.80
CA PRO A 69 -13.68 1.78 -4.08
C PRO A 69 -12.15 1.72 -3.91
N LEU A 70 -11.66 2.21 -2.77
CA LEU A 70 -10.26 2.27 -2.37
C LEU A 70 -10.13 1.61 -0.99
N TYR A 71 -9.61 0.40 -0.98
CA TYR A 71 -9.30 -0.33 0.25
C TYR A 71 -7.89 0.03 0.72
N HIS A 72 -7.54 -0.52 1.88
CA HIS A 72 -6.26 -0.24 2.53
C HIS A 72 -5.06 -0.47 1.60
N GLY A 73 -5.02 -1.60 0.89
CA GLY A 73 -3.97 -1.95 -0.06
C GLY A 73 -3.87 -1.04 -1.28
N ASP A 74 -5.00 -0.50 -1.74
CA ASP A 74 -5.02 0.46 -2.85
C ASP A 74 -4.30 1.75 -2.44
N ILE A 75 -4.59 2.26 -1.24
CA ILE A 75 -3.93 3.45 -0.69
C ILE A 75 -2.45 3.20 -0.42
N VAL A 76 -2.09 2.05 0.15
CA VAL A 76 -0.68 1.67 0.36
C VAL A 76 0.06 1.63 -0.99
N SER A 77 -0.58 1.11 -2.03
CA SER A 77 0.01 1.04 -3.37
C SER A 77 0.13 2.41 -4.02
N LEU A 78 -0.85 3.29 -3.86
CA LEU A 78 -0.76 4.69 -4.30
C LEU A 78 0.47 5.37 -3.69
N LEU A 79 0.64 5.26 -2.37
CA LEU A 79 1.78 5.86 -1.65
C LEU A 79 3.13 5.24 -2.03
N ALA A 80 3.16 3.95 -2.36
CA ALA A 80 4.38 3.29 -2.84
C ALA A 80 4.72 3.66 -4.30
N SER A 81 3.73 4.11 -5.07
CA SER A 81 3.87 4.34 -6.51
C SER A 81 4.68 5.57 -6.83
N ALA A 82 5.35 5.51 -7.98
CA ALA A 82 6.09 6.59 -8.61
C ALA A 82 6.34 6.20 -10.09
N PRO A 83 6.73 7.14 -10.97
CA PRO A 83 7.06 6.82 -12.37
C PRO A 83 8.11 5.72 -12.55
N GLN A 84 8.98 5.53 -11.55
CA GLN A 84 10.07 4.55 -11.54
C GLN A 84 9.77 3.32 -10.68
N VAL A 85 8.55 3.20 -10.15
CA VAL A 85 8.13 2.09 -9.30
C VAL A 85 6.92 1.40 -9.92
N ALA A 86 7.11 0.14 -10.31
CA ALA A 86 6.04 -0.75 -10.72
C ALA A 86 5.55 -1.53 -9.49
N VAL A 87 4.33 -1.23 -9.03
CA VAL A 87 3.69 -1.95 -7.92
C VAL A 87 2.93 -3.16 -8.45
N THR A 88 3.16 -4.32 -7.82
CA THR A 88 2.41 -5.56 -8.05
C THR A 88 1.61 -5.90 -6.80
N PRO A 89 0.26 -5.94 -6.88
CA PRO A 89 -0.58 -6.28 -5.74
C PRO A 89 -0.58 -7.80 -5.49
N TYR A 90 -0.49 -8.18 -4.21
CA TYR A 90 -0.63 -9.55 -3.71
C TYR A 90 -1.81 -9.60 -2.73
N PRO A 91 -3.06 -9.78 -3.22
CA PRO A 91 -4.26 -9.50 -2.46
C PRO A 91 -4.58 -10.55 -1.38
N LEU A 92 -4.97 -10.09 -0.20
CA LEU A 92 -5.52 -10.96 0.85
C LEU A 92 -6.98 -11.30 0.55
N THR A 93 -7.31 -12.59 0.51
CA THR A 93 -8.66 -13.05 0.19
C THR A 93 -9.65 -12.69 1.33
N PRO A 94 -10.78 -12.04 1.04
CA PRO A 94 -11.83 -11.78 2.03
C PRO A 94 -12.33 -13.07 2.70
N GLY A 95 -12.66 -12.97 3.99
CA GLY A 95 -13.19 -14.10 4.77
C GLY A 95 -12.17 -15.17 5.17
N GLN A 96 -10.91 -15.08 4.73
CA GLN A 96 -9.83 -15.96 5.18
C GLN A 96 -9.06 -15.35 6.36
N PRO A 97 -8.45 -16.17 7.24
CA PRO A 97 -7.58 -15.66 8.30
C PRO A 97 -6.38 -14.88 7.72
N ALA A 98 -6.25 -13.61 8.10
CA ALA A 98 -5.25 -12.71 7.51
C ALA A 98 -3.82 -13.26 7.54
N GLN A 99 -3.39 -13.83 8.68
CA GLN A 99 -2.03 -14.40 8.81
C GLN A 99 -1.78 -15.56 7.83
N ALA A 100 -2.79 -16.41 7.57
CA ALA A 100 -2.65 -17.50 6.62
C ALA A 100 -2.49 -16.97 5.19
N GLU A 101 -3.26 -15.94 4.83
CA GLU A 101 -3.16 -15.29 3.52
C GLU A 101 -1.85 -14.51 3.35
N ILE A 102 -1.37 -13.81 4.39
CA ILE A 102 -0.07 -13.13 4.38
C ILE A 102 1.04 -14.15 4.13
N LEU A 103 1.03 -15.26 4.87
CA LEU A 103 2.02 -16.33 4.68
C LEU A 103 1.95 -16.92 3.26
N ARG A 104 0.74 -17.13 2.73
CA ARG A 104 0.53 -17.62 1.35
C ARG A 104 1.08 -16.63 0.32
N GLN A 105 0.81 -15.33 0.48
CA GLN A 105 1.25 -14.31 -0.46
C GLN A 105 2.75 -14.06 -0.40
N LEU A 106 3.36 -14.05 0.79
CA LEU A 106 4.82 -14.01 0.93
C LEU A 106 5.47 -15.23 0.25
N ALA A 107 4.85 -16.41 0.33
CA ALA A 107 5.37 -17.60 -0.34
C ALA A 107 5.29 -17.49 -1.87
N GLU A 108 4.26 -16.83 -2.40
CA GLU A 108 4.15 -16.55 -3.83
C GLU A 108 5.20 -15.52 -4.27
N VAL A 109 5.39 -14.42 -3.53
CA VAL A 109 6.50 -13.48 -3.77
C VAL A 109 7.84 -14.21 -3.79
N ARG A 110 8.10 -15.05 -2.79
CA ARG A 110 9.34 -15.83 -2.68
C ARG A 110 9.56 -16.76 -3.86
N LYS A 111 8.48 -17.35 -4.40
CA LYS A 111 8.54 -18.18 -5.61
C LYS A 111 8.96 -17.36 -6.82
N HIS A 112 8.41 -16.15 -7.02
CA HIS A 112 8.85 -15.27 -8.11
C HIS A 112 10.35 -14.92 -8.01
N VAL A 113 10.80 -14.54 -6.80
CA VAL A 113 12.22 -14.28 -6.52
C VAL A 113 13.09 -15.51 -6.82
N PHE A 114 12.65 -16.70 -6.41
CA PHE A 114 13.37 -17.96 -6.68
C PHE A 114 13.52 -18.25 -8.17
N TRP A 115 12.52 -17.93 -8.99
CA TRP A 115 12.55 -18.12 -10.43
C TRP A 115 13.26 -16.98 -11.19
N GLY A 116 13.87 -16.03 -10.46
CA GLY A 116 14.64 -14.94 -11.03
C GLY A 116 13.77 -13.79 -11.57
N GLU A 117 12.50 -13.73 -11.19
CA GLU A 117 11.69 -12.55 -11.46
C GLU A 117 12.16 -11.39 -10.58
N PRO A 118 12.38 -10.20 -11.15
CA PRO A 118 12.86 -9.06 -10.38
C PRO A 118 11.75 -8.55 -9.45
N ILE A 119 11.96 -8.71 -8.14
CA ILE A 119 11.22 -8.03 -7.08
C ILE A 119 12.27 -7.36 -6.22
N ASP A 120 12.30 -6.03 -6.23
CA ASP A 120 13.31 -5.25 -5.53
C ASP A 120 12.90 -5.01 -4.07
N ALA A 121 11.59 -4.94 -3.81
CA ALA A 121 11.08 -4.74 -2.47
C ALA A 121 9.68 -5.32 -2.21
N VAL A 122 9.36 -5.49 -0.93
CA VAL A 122 8.07 -5.98 -0.42
C VAL A 122 7.59 -5.03 0.67
N VAL A 123 6.32 -4.63 0.60
CA VAL A 123 5.61 -3.92 1.67
C VAL A 123 4.57 -4.84 2.29
N LEU A 124 4.65 -5.03 3.60
CA LEU A 124 3.61 -5.66 4.41
C LEU A 124 3.05 -4.64 5.40
N SER A 125 1.94 -4.00 5.03
CA SER A 125 1.27 -2.99 5.86
C SER A 125 0.25 -3.61 6.84
N TRP A 126 0.61 -4.75 7.45
CA TRP A 126 -0.25 -5.48 8.38
C TRP A 126 0.38 -5.65 9.76
N GLU A 127 -0.44 -5.56 10.79
CA GLU A 127 0.01 -5.69 12.18
C GLU A 127 -0.35 -7.06 12.75
N SER A 128 0.59 -7.66 13.47
CA SER A 128 0.34 -8.72 14.45
C SER A 128 0.78 -8.21 15.82
N SER A 129 -0.13 -7.64 16.59
CA SER A 129 0.23 -6.90 17.81
C SER A 129 0.56 -7.83 18.99
N THR A 130 1.65 -7.53 19.67
CA THR A 130 2.06 -8.18 20.92
C THR A 130 2.24 -7.14 22.01
N LEU A 131 1.73 -7.44 23.20
CA LEU A 131 1.94 -6.59 24.37
C LEU A 131 3.43 -6.58 24.74
N ILE A 132 4.00 -5.40 24.94
CA ILE A 132 5.40 -5.27 25.41
C ILE A 132 5.58 -5.94 26.77
N SER A 133 4.54 -5.92 27.62
CA SER A 133 4.54 -6.60 28.92
C SER A 133 4.57 -8.12 28.85
N ALA A 134 4.40 -8.73 27.67
CA ALA A 134 4.58 -10.16 27.47
C ALA A 134 6.07 -10.56 27.53
N PHE A 135 7.00 -9.61 27.41
CA PHE A 135 8.43 -9.84 27.52
C PHE A 135 8.92 -9.53 28.94
N GLU A 136 9.73 -10.42 29.51
CA GLU A 136 10.29 -10.24 30.87
C GLU A 136 11.22 -9.02 30.96
N LYS A 137 11.98 -8.75 29.89
CA LYS A 137 12.93 -7.65 29.84
C LYS A 137 12.32 -6.40 29.20
N PRO A 138 12.55 -5.18 29.73
CA PRO A 138 12.07 -3.94 29.13
C PRO A 138 12.58 -3.79 27.70
N LEU A 139 11.70 -3.45 26.75
CA LEU A 139 11.99 -3.36 25.33
C LEU A 139 13.16 -2.40 25.06
N ARG A 140 14.31 -2.96 24.73
CA ARG A 140 15.58 -2.26 24.46
C ARG A 140 16.34 -2.97 23.36
N SER A 141 17.04 -2.20 22.52
CA SER A 141 17.94 -2.71 21.48
C SER A 141 18.91 -3.79 21.98
N GLU A 142 19.47 -3.63 23.18
CA GLU A 142 20.38 -4.61 23.81
C GLU A 142 19.76 -5.99 24.11
N ASN A 143 18.42 -6.09 24.09
CA ASN A 143 17.68 -7.31 24.43
C ASN A 143 16.98 -7.95 23.23
N VAL A 144 17.13 -7.42 22.01
CA VAL A 144 16.40 -7.88 20.81
C VAL A 144 16.50 -9.39 20.59
N GLU A 145 17.70 -9.95 20.70
CA GLU A 145 17.92 -11.40 20.57
C GLU A 145 17.17 -12.23 21.63
N SER A 146 16.98 -11.68 22.84
CA SER A 146 16.16 -12.34 23.86
C SER A 146 14.69 -12.36 23.45
N TYR A 147 14.16 -11.29 22.85
CA TYR A 147 12.76 -11.25 22.40
C TYR A 147 12.50 -12.19 21.24
N LYS A 148 13.40 -12.24 20.26
CA LYS A 148 13.32 -13.21 19.16
C LYS A 148 13.31 -14.65 19.67
N ALA A 149 14.12 -14.96 20.68
CA ALA A 149 14.12 -16.29 21.31
C ALA A 149 12.78 -16.61 22.00
N VAL A 150 12.16 -15.62 22.66
CA VAL A 150 10.82 -15.77 23.25
C VAL A 150 9.76 -16.03 22.19
N VAL A 151 9.74 -15.23 21.11
CA VAL A 151 8.79 -15.42 20.00
C VAL A 151 8.95 -16.80 19.35
N ARG A 152 10.20 -17.25 19.14
CA ARG A 152 10.49 -18.61 18.66
C ARG A 152 9.94 -19.67 19.60
N SER A 153 10.15 -19.52 20.91
CA SER A 153 9.62 -20.45 21.91
C SER A 153 8.09 -20.49 21.92
N TRP A 154 7.41 -19.36 21.76
CA TRP A 154 5.95 -19.34 21.64
C TRP A 154 5.47 -20.09 20.39
N ALA A 155 6.17 -19.92 19.27
CA ALA A 155 5.85 -20.58 18.01
C ALA A 155 5.93 -22.11 18.04
N GLU A 156 6.72 -22.68 18.96
CA GLU A 156 6.82 -24.12 19.16
C GLU A 156 5.58 -24.71 19.87
N HIS A 157 4.84 -23.89 20.61
CA HIS A 157 3.79 -24.34 21.52
C HIS A 157 2.39 -23.83 21.17
N ASP A 158 2.28 -22.76 20.38
CA ASP A 158 1.00 -22.13 20.02
C ASP A 158 0.86 -21.99 18.48
N PRO A 159 -0.25 -22.50 17.88
CA PRO A 159 -0.46 -22.42 16.43
C PRO A 159 -0.50 -21.01 15.85
N VAL A 160 -1.04 -20.02 16.57
CA VAL A 160 -1.09 -18.61 16.12
C VAL A 160 0.32 -18.03 16.07
N TRP A 161 1.11 -18.32 17.09
CA TRP A 161 2.53 -17.94 17.10
C TRP A 161 3.35 -18.69 16.06
N SER A 162 3.00 -19.95 15.78
CA SER A 162 3.61 -20.74 14.71
C SER A 162 3.43 -20.07 13.34
N LEU A 163 2.22 -19.58 13.02
CA LEU A 163 1.97 -18.83 11.79
C LEU A 163 2.76 -17.52 11.76
N SER A 164 2.72 -16.75 12.85
CA SER A 164 3.43 -15.47 12.97
C SER A 164 4.94 -15.63 12.77
N TYR A 165 5.52 -16.68 13.37
CA TYR A 165 6.93 -16.99 13.22
C TYR A 165 7.29 -17.48 11.82
N ARG A 166 6.42 -18.26 11.16
CA ARG A 166 6.63 -18.64 9.75
C ARG A 166 6.62 -17.44 8.82
N ILE A 167 5.78 -16.44 9.09
CA ILE A 167 5.77 -15.16 8.37
C ILE A 167 7.11 -14.45 8.57
N ILE A 168 7.56 -14.29 9.82
CA ILE A 168 8.88 -13.72 10.16
C ILE A 168 9.99 -14.40 9.37
N ARG A 169 10.07 -15.74 9.43
CA ARG A 169 11.12 -16.52 8.75
C ARG A 169 11.11 -16.33 7.23
N LEU A 170 9.94 -16.11 6.64
CA LEU A 170 9.81 -15.91 5.19
C LEU A 170 10.17 -14.49 4.76
N MET A 171 9.87 -13.50 5.61
CA MET A 171 10.35 -12.12 5.42
C MET A 171 11.87 -12.05 5.52
N GLU A 172 12.46 -12.75 6.50
CA GLU A 172 13.92 -12.87 6.66
C GLU A 172 14.57 -13.54 5.43
N ASP A 173 14.02 -14.65 4.94
CA ASP A 173 14.51 -15.33 3.74
C ASP A 173 14.42 -14.45 2.48
N LEU A 174 13.36 -13.65 2.32
CA LEU A 174 13.29 -12.63 1.26
C LEU A 174 14.41 -11.59 1.41
N ALA A 175 14.61 -11.05 2.61
CA ALA A 175 15.66 -10.07 2.90
C ALA A 175 17.07 -10.62 2.62
N GLU A 176 17.34 -11.87 3.00
CA GLU A 176 18.60 -12.57 2.74
C GLU A 176 18.90 -12.74 1.23
N THR A 177 17.86 -12.77 0.37
CA THR A 177 18.03 -12.79 -1.10
C THR A 177 18.29 -11.42 -1.73
N GLY A 178 18.32 -10.35 -0.93
CA GLY A 178 18.56 -8.97 -1.39
C GLY A 178 17.28 -8.18 -1.70
N VAL A 179 16.10 -8.76 -1.46
CA VAL A 179 14.82 -8.03 -1.55
C VAL A 179 14.68 -7.13 -0.33
N GLN A 180 14.37 -5.85 -0.50
CA GLN A 180 14.11 -4.97 0.64
C GLN A 180 12.73 -5.25 1.22
N VAL A 181 12.61 -5.56 2.50
CA VAL A 181 11.32 -5.89 3.11
C VAL A 181 10.95 -4.83 4.13
N TYR A 182 9.77 -4.24 3.98
CA TYR A 182 9.23 -3.21 4.86
C TYR A 182 7.99 -3.71 5.59
N THR A 183 7.94 -3.41 6.88
CA THR A 183 6.77 -3.65 7.74
C THR A 183 6.47 -2.42 8.58
N ILE A 184 5.31 -2.42 9.21
CA ILE A 184 4.82 -1.29 10.00
C ILE A 184 5.15 -1.50 11.48
N ALA A 185 5.37 -0.42 12.22
CA ALA A 185 5.58 -0.51 13.67
C ALA A 185 4.33 -1.03 14.42
N GLY A 186 3.14 -0.77 13.87
CA GLY A 186 1.84 -1.15 14.42
C GLY A 186 1.05 0.06 14.92
N ASN A 187 -0.27 -0.08 14.93
CA ASN A 187 -1.24 0.94 15.36
C ASN A 187 -1.86 0.59 16.73
N GLY A 188 -1.20 -0.27 17.52
CA GLY A 188 -1.59 -0.62 18.89
C GLY A 188 -1.11 0.35 19.99
N GLY A 189 -0.40 1.42 19.62
CA GLY A 189 0.15 2.40 20.56
C GLY A 189 1.36 1.92 21.37
N ARG A 190 1.81 2.74 22.32
CA ARG A 190 3.08 2.58 23.06
C ARG A 190 3.23 1.29 23.87
N GLY A 191 2.12 0.61 24.16
CA GLY A 191 2.11 -0.65 24.91
C GLY A 191 2.31 -1.89 24.04
N MET A 192 2.35 -1.72 22.72
CA MET A 192 2.34 -2.80 21.75
C MET A 192 3.59 -2.75 20.85
N VAL A 193 3.92 -3.89 20.28
CA VAL A 193 4.90 -4.04 19.21
C VAL A 193 4.28 -4.87 18.10
N ASN A 194 4.49 -4.49 16.83
CA ASN A 194 4.20 -5.41 15.74
C ASN A 194 5.19 -6.59 15.78
N THR A 195 4.68 -7.80 15.93
CA THR A 195 5.46 -9.03 16.01
C THR A 195 6.38 -9.22 14.79
N TYR A 196 6.00 -8.71 13.62
CA TYR A 196 6.84 -8.81 12.42
C TYR A 196 8.11 -7.96 12.50
N SER A 197 8.19 -6.98 13.41
CA SER A 197 9.39 -6.16 13.66
C SER A 197 10.55 -6.96 14.27
N PHE A 198 10.31 -8.21 14.70
CA PHE A 198 11.37 -9.10 15.17
C PHE A 198 12.13 -9.80 14.03
N ALA A 199 11.71 -9.62 12.78
CA ALA A 199 12.34 -10.25 11.63
C ALA A 199 13.68 -9.59 11.28
N ASP A 200 14.73 -10.40 11.15
CA ASP A 200 16.04 -9.94 10.68
C ASP A 200 16.01 -9.43 9.22
N GLY A 201 16.70 -8.31 8.98
CA GLY A 201 16.81 -7.69 7.65
C GLY A 201 15.53 -7.01 7.15
N VAL A 202 14.47 -6.97 7.97
CA VAL A 202 13.23 -6.25 7.69
C VAL A 202 13.31 -4.85 8.28
N VAL A 203 12.87 -3.85 7.52
CA VAL A 203 12.78 -2.46 7.97
C VAL A 203 11.39 -2.21 8.58
N THR A 204 11.36 -1.92 9.88
CA THR A 204 10.16 -1.55 10.61
C THR A 204 9.98 -0.04 10.62
N VAL A 205 8.82 0.44 10.17
CA VAL A 205 8.57 1.86 9.96
C VAL A 205 7.53 2.41 10.93
N GLY A 206 7.93 3.40 11.72
CA GLY A 206 7.08 4.19 12.61
C GLY A 206 6.59 5.49 11.97
N ALA A 207 5.93 6.33 12.78
CA ALA A 207 5.38 7.61 12.34
C ALA A 207 6.23 8.79 12.80
N VAL A 208 6.41 9.81 11.96
CA VAL A 208 7.07 11.07 12.33
C VAL A 208 6.16 12.01 13.13
N GLU A 209 4.85 11.87 13.01
CA GLU A 209 3.87 12.73 13.67
C GLU A 209 3.79 12.42 15.18
N GLU A 210 4.28 13.35 16.02
CA GLU A 210 4.26 13.21 17.48
C GLU A 210 2.85 12.98 18.04
N GLU A 211 1.83 13.60 17.45
CA GLU A 211 0.44 13.44 17.87
C GLU A 211 -0.13 12.03 17.64
N LEU A 212 0.55 11.21 16.83
CA LEU A 212 0.18 9.81 16.62
C LEU A 212 0.86 8.88 17.61
N GLY A 213 1.79 9.37 18.46
CA GLY A 213 2.57 8.54 19.36
C GLY A 213 1.77 7.79 20.44
N ASP A 214 0.48 8.11 20.65
CA ASP A 214 -0.41 7.32 21.51
C ASP A 214 -1.10 6.17 20.75
N PHE A 215 -1.16 6.26 19.43
CA PHE A 215 -1.84 5.30 18.55
C PHE A 215 -0.87 4.43 17.76
N ILE A 216 0.31 4.94 17.43
CA ILE A 216 1.33 4.22 16.67
C ILE A 216 2.41 3.77 17.64
N ALA A 217 2.82 2.51 17.53
CA ALA A 217 3.92 1.98 18.31
C ALA A 217 5.21 2.71 17.90
N ASP A 218 5.92 3.23 18.90
CA ASP A 218 7.23 3.82 18.74
C ASP A 218 8.14 3.24 19.82
N ASN A 219 9.05 2.38 19.40
CA ASN A 219 9.88 1.59 20.29
C ASN A 219 11.20 1.19 19.62
N GLU A 220 12.05 0.50 20.37
CA GLU A 220 13.43 0.18 19.98
C GLU A 220 13.57 -0.79 18.79
N LEU A 221 12.46 -1.34 18.29
CA LEU A 221 12.42 -2.17 17.09
C LEU A 221 11.99 -1.38 15.84
N VAL A 222 11.69 -0.08 15.99
CA VAL A 222 11.45 0.81 14.85
C VAL A 222 12.79 1.25 14.29
N ASP A 223 13.04 0.93 13.02
CA ASP A 223 14.30 1.23 12.34
C ASP A 223 14.32 2.65 11.77
N THR A 224 13.15 3.14 11.32
CA THR A 224 12.99 4.46 10.72
C THR A 224 11.57 4.98 10.91
N HIS A 225 11.37 6.28 10.69
CA HIS A 225 10.08 6.95 10.78
C HIS A 225 9.77 7.65 9.46
N ASP A 226 8.49 7.63 9.07
CA ASP A 226 8.00 8.40 7.93
C ASP A 226 6.62 9.00 8.20
N GLN A 227 6.14 9.85 7.31
CA GLN A 227 4.80 10.43 7.35
C GLN A 227 3.75 9.32 7.37
N ALA A 228 2.92 9.32 8.41
CA ALA A 228 1.86 8.35 8.65
C ALA A 228 0.46 8.98 8.56
N ALA A 229 0.37 10.31 8.46
CA ALA A 229 -0.88 11.05 8.31
C ALA A 229 -0.96 11.75 6.95
N TYR A 230 -2.07 11.51 6.24
CA TYR A 230 -2.30 12.07 4.90
C TYR A 230 -3.66 12.75 4.81
N PHE A 231 -3.68 13.90 4.15
CA PHE A 231 -4.90 14.61 3.81
C PHE A 231 -5.02 14.60 2.31
N PHE A 232 -6.16 14.10 1.81
CA PHE A 232 -6.53 14.31 0.42
C PHE A 232 -6.73 15.80 0.15
N ARG A 233 -6.16 16.27 -0.95
CA ARG A 233 -6.27 17.66 -1.41
C ARG A 233 -6.81 17.66 -2.82
N LEU A 234 -7.88 18.42 -3.05
CA LEU A 234 -8.43 18.55 -4.39
C LEU A 234 -7.41 19.24 -5.30
N VAL A 235 -7.08 18.59 -6.42
CA VAL A 235 -6.26 19.12 -7.50
C VAL A 235 -7.17 19.68 -8.58
N LEU A 236 -6.88 20.89 -9.00
CA LEU A 236 -7.57 21.58 -10.09
C LEU A 236 -6.62 21.71 -11.30
N ASP A 237 -7.16 21.64 -12.51
CA ASP A 237 -6.41 21.96 -13.73
C ASP A 237 -6.19 23.46 -13.90
N VAL A 238 -5.46 23.85 -14.95
CA VAL A 238 -5.23 25.27 -15.34
C VAL A 238 -6.51 26.09 -15.57
N THR A 239 -7.65 25.46 -15.81
CA THR A 239 -8.96 26.12 -16.00
C THR A 239 -9.74 26.26 -14.69
N GLY A 240 -9.25 25.65 -13.61
CA GLY A 240 -9.92 25.58 -12.31
C GLY A 240 -10.92 24.43 -12.20
N ALA A 241 -10.94 23.49 -13.15
CA ALA A 241 -11.80 22.32 -13.09
C ALA A 241 -11.16 21.20 -12.23
N PRO A 242 -11.96 20.43 -11.47
CA PRO A 242 -11.44 19.38 -10.60
C PRO A 242 -10.92 18.19 -11.41
N VAL A 243 -9.69 17.76 -11.13
CA VAL A 243 -9.04 16.63 -11.82
C VAL A 243 -9.01 15.39 -10.93
N GLY A 244 -8.79 15.56 -9.63
CA GLY A 244 -8.75 14.47 -8.67
C GLY A 244 -8.24 14.92 -7.32
N TYR A 245 -7.80 13.96 -6.51
CA TYR A 245 -7.20 14.21 -5.21
C TYR A 245 -5.73 13.79 -5.18
N ASP A 246 -4.89 14.70 -4.69
CA ASP A 246 -3.52 14.45 -4.25
C ASP A 246 -3.57 13.87 -2.83
N VAL A 247 -2.93 12.71 -2.63
CA VAL A 247 -2.76 12.08 -1.32
C VAL A 247 -1.35 12.24 -0.79
N ASP A 248 -0.32 12.24 -1.64
CA ASP A 248 1.08 12.10 -1.24
C ASP A 248 1.86 13.43 -1.15
N GLY A 249 1.24 14.53 -1.57
CA GLY A 249 1.74 15.90 -1.50
C GLY A 249 2.60 16.33 -2.69
N ASP A 250 2.57 15.63 -3.82
CA ASP A 250 3.34 15.97 -5.03
C ASP A 250 2.62 16.93 -6.01
N ASP A 251 1.42 17.40 -5.62
CA ASP A 251 0.50 18.22 -6.40
C ASP A 251 -0.07 17.52 -7.67
N CYS A 252 -0.01 16.19 -7.75
CA CYS A 252 -0.63 15.37 -8.79
C CYS A 252 -1.96 14.75 -8.32
N ALA A 253 -2.87 14.48 -9.27
CA ALA A 253 -4.09 13.77 -8.97
C ALA A 253 -3.82 12.25 -8.89
N ASP A 254 -3.68 11.73 -7.68
CA ASP A 254 -3.54 10.29 -7.41
C ASP A 254 -4.86 9.53 -7.57
N VAL A 255 -5.96 10.17 -7.17
CA VAL A 255 -7.32 9.64 -7.29
C VAL A 255 -8.12 10.54 -8.22
N PRO A 256 -8.28 10.20 -9.51
CA PRO A 256 -9.04 11.01 -10.46
C PRO A 256 -10.50 11.17 -10.01
N VAL A 257 -11.11 12.34 -10.28
CA VAL A 257 -12.54 12.55 -9.94
C VAL A 257 -13.46 11.57 -10.65
N THR A 258 -13.04 11.04 -11.82
CA THR A 258 -13.77 10.02 -12.58
C THR A 258 -13.87 8.68 -11.88
N CYS A 259 -13.06 8.45 -10.84
CA CYS A 259 -13.05 7.24 -10.04
C CYS A 259 -13.91 7.35 -8.76
N LEU A 260 -14.49 8.53 -8.48
CA LEU A 260 -15.28 8.77 -7.28
C LEU A 260 -16.71 8.26 -7.44
N THR A 261 -17.31 7.77 -6.34
CA THR A 261 -18.64 7.15 -6.36
C THR A 261 -19.75 8.10 -6.83
N GLY A 262 -19.67 9.38 -6.50
CA GLY A 262 -20.62 10.42 -6.92
C GLY A 262 -20.12 11.26 -8.09
N TYR A 263 -19.26 10.72 -8.96
CA TYR A 263 -18.78 11.40 -10.16
C TYR A 263 -19.92 11.77 -11.11
N SER A 264 -19.91 13.02 -11.58
CA SER A 264 -20.69 13.49 -12.73
C SER A 264 -19.87 14.56 -13.46
N PRO A 265 -19.86 14.57 -14.81
CA PRO A 265 -19.08 15.53 -15.58
C PRO A 265 -19.40 17.01 -15.28
N GLU A 266 -20.61 17.30 -14.81
CA GLU A 266 -21.08 18.65 -14.49
C GLU A 266 -20.76 19.06 -13.04
N ARG A 267 -20.33 18.12 -12.20
CA ARG A 267 -20.08 18.36 -10.78
C ARG A 267 -18.77 19.11 -10.58
N THR A 268 -18.82 20.19 -9.80
CA THR A 268 -17.65 21.05 -9.52
C THR A 268 -17.47 21.33 -8.03
N ASP A 269 -18.40 20.89 -7.18
CA ASP A 269 -18.46 21.21 -5.76
C ASP A 269 -17.75 20.18 -4.87
N TYR A 270 -16.67 19.58 -5.36
CA TYR A 270 -15.87 18.61 -4.61
C TYR A 270 -15.22 19.26 -3.38
N PRO A 271 -15.17 18.57 -2.22
CA PRO A 271 -14.50 19.08 -1.03
C PRO A 271 -13.02 19.33 -1.28
N THR A 272 -12.52 20.53 -0.99
CA THR A 272 -11.09 20.83 -1.18
C THR A 272 -10.15 20.02 -0.28
N ARG A 273 -10.65 19.60 0.89
CA ARG A 273 -9.93 18.79 1.89
C ARG A 273 -10.92 17.89 2.62
N PRO A 274 -11.18 16.67 2.11
CA PRO A 274 -12.03 15.69 2.76
C PRO A 274 -11.54 15.35 4.18
N TRP A 275 -12.46 14.95 5.06
CA TRP A 275 -12.18 14.56 6.44
C TRP A 275 -12.89 13.23 6.73
N PRO A 276 -12.28 12.31 7.50
CA PRO A 276 -11.01 12.43 8.22
C PRO A 276 -9.75 12.23 7.35
N PRO A 277 -8.57 12.69 7.81
CA PRO A 277 -7.30 12.26 7.23
C PRO A 277 -7.09 10.76 7.42
N LEU A 278 -6.28 10.19 6.54
CA LEU A 278 -5.67 8.88 6.76
C LEU A 278 -4.63 9.00 7.87
N LYS A 279 -4.59 8.00 8.75
CA LYS A 279 -3.61 7.91 9.84
C LYS A 279 -3.26 6.46 10.09
N GLY A 280 -1.97 6.16 10.20
CA GLY A 280 -1.49 4.83 10.57
C GLY A 280 -0.10 4.55 10.03
N SER A 281 0.66 3.73 10.76
CA SER A 281 2.00 3.28 10.35
C SER A 281 1.99 2.52 9.02
N SER A 282 0.83 1.98 8.63
CA SER A 282 0.58 1.41 7.30
C SER A 282 0.79 2.35 6.13
N PHE A 283 0.71 3.66 6.34
CA PHE A 283 0.99 4.67 5.32
C PHE A 283 2.43 5.18 5.37
N ALA A 284 3.15 4.93 6.47
CA ALA A 284 4.56 5.30 6.61
C ALA A 284 5.48 4.30 5.90
N ALA A 285 5.21 3.00 6.02
CA ALA A 285 6.02 1.95 5.38
C ALA A 285 6.20 2.10 3.85
N PRO A 286 5.14 2.28 3.04
CA PRO A 286 5.30 2.47 1.59
C PRO A 286 6.10 3.74 1.24
N MET A 287 6.02 4.77 2.09
CA MET A 287 6.69 6.05 1.87
C MET A 287 8.17 6.00 2.23
N ALA A 288 8.51 5.29 3.30
CA ALA A 288 9.90 5.01 3.66
C ALA A 288 10.58 4.20 2.56
N LEU A 289 9.88 3.19 2.02
CA LEU A 289 10.33 2.44 0.86
C LEU A 289 10.56 3.36 -0.34
N ARG A 290 9.59 4.22 -0.67
CA ARG A 290 9.69 5.10 -1.84
C ARG A 290 10.88 6.05 -1.71
N ARG A 291 11.07 6.64 -0.54
CA ARG A 291 12.22 7.52 -0.26
C ARG A 291 13.54 6.76 -0.30
N HIS A 292 13.61 5.52 0.20
CA HIS A 292 14.82 4.71 0.07
C HIS A 292 15.15 4.48 -1.40
N LEU A 293 14.19 4.04 -2.21
CA LEU A 293 14.44 3.68 -3.61
C LEU A 293 14.78 4.89 -4.49
N LEU A 294 14.12 6.03 -4.28
CA LEU A 294 14.17 7.18 -5.21
C LEU A 294 14.91 8.42 -4.64
N GLY A 295 15.16 8.45 -3.33
CA GLY A 295 15.59 9.64 -2.60
C GLY A 295 14.44 10.65 -2.39
N ASP A 296 14.79 11.89 -2.01
CA ASP A 296 13.84 13.00 -1.79
C ASP A 296 13.37 13.67 -3.10
N GLN A 297 13.32 12.92 -4.21
CA GLN A 297 12.89 13.48 -5.48
C GLN A 297 11.37 13.68 -5.45
N SER A 298 10.94 14.93 -5.18
CA SER A 298 9.55 15.32 -5.39
C SER A 298 9.27 15.39 -6.88
N HIS A 299 8.51 14.43 -7.38
CA HIS A 299 8.01 14.45 -8.74
C HIS A 299 6.84 15.40 -8.81
N ARG A 300 7.06 16.65 -9.22
CA ARG A 300 5.94 17.54 -9.51
C ARG A 300 5.32 17.17 -10.84
N CYS A 301 3.99 17.16 -10.90
CA CYS A 301 3.28 17.08 -12.16
C CYS A 301 3.77 18.18 -13.10
N SER A 302 4.18 17.79 -14.31
CA SER A 302 4.47 18.73 -15.39
C SER A 302 3.14 19.35 -15.79
N GLY A 303 2.95 20.64 -15.44
CA GLY A 303 1.65 21.32 -15.43
C GLY A 303 0.64 20.86 -16.48
N THR A 304 -0.46 20.29 -16.00
CA THR A 304 -1.70 20.03 -16.75
C THR A 304 -2.59 21.25 -16.76
#